data_AF-A0A7X7B770-F1
#
_entry.id   AF-A0A7X7B770-F1
#
_cell.length_a   1.000
_cell.length_b   1.000
_cell.length_c   1.000
_cell.angle_alpha   90.00
_cell.angle_beta   90.00
_cell.angle_gamma   90.00
#
_symmetry.space_group_name_H-M   'P 1'
#
loop_
_entity.id
_entity.type
_entity.pdbx_description
1 polymer ?
#
loop_
_entity_poly.entity_id
_entity_poly.type
_entity_poly.pdbx_seq_one_letter_code
_entity_poly.pdbx_strand_id
1 'polypeptide(L)'
;MVQMRKIDYVYGTSAEKTREEIYKNNEVLKEKRKYRLNRVTKVKIFVSILFLFTLGFLVAYRYALITDLNFKLYKLETQYEKLRSENSRLKVAIEKDTDLSKIKSIAETKLGMQQPDKYQIVYIRVPKSNFTVTSSDYMSNTRNNANKTDLFAVILNKAGIIRKLLE
;
A
#
# COMPACT_ATOMS: atom_id res chain seq x y z
N MET A 1 37.38 -0.30 49.43
CA MET A 1 37.11 -1.34 50.46
C MET A 1 36.74 -2.63 49.74
N VAL A 2 37.55 -3.68 49.87
CA VAL A 2 37.31 -4.98 49.24
C VAL A 2 36.34 -5.76 50.13
N GLN A 3 35.10 -5.99 49.68
CA GLN A 3 34.18 -6.86 50.42
C GLN A 3 34.71 -8.30 50.36
N MET A 4 35.17 -8.80 51.51
CA MET A 4 35.62 -10.18 51.68
C MET A 4 34.42 -11.11 51.50
N ARG A 5 34.48 -12.01 50.52
CA ARG A 5 33.45 -13.04 50.33
C ARG A 5 33.47 -13.97 51.55
N LYS A 6 32.34 -14.13 52.23
CA LYS A 6 32.18 -15.13 53.29
C LYS A 6 32.12 -16.51 52.64
N ILE A 7 33.19 -17.30 52.77
CA ILE A 7 33.31 -18.64 52.17
C ILE A 7 33.00 -19.67 53.26
N ASP A 8 31.97 -20.49 53.04
CA ASP A 8 31.59 -21.57 53.96
C ASP A 8 32.24 -22.88 53.51
N TYR A 9 32.98 -23.54 54.40
CA TYR A 9 33.67 -24.80 54.12
C TYR A 9 32.81 -26.02 54.51
N VAL A 10 33.05 -27.16 53.85
CA VAL A 10 32.43 -28.45 54.21
C VAL A 10 33.04 -28.94 55.52
N TYR A 11 32.19 -29.27 56.51
CA TYR A 11 32.64 -29.64 57.86
C TYR A 11 33.64 -30.81 57.81
N GLY A 12 34.81 -30.61 58.41
CA GLY A 12 35.89 -31.61 58.44
C GLY A 12 36.83 -31.60 57.23
N THR A 13 36.68 -30.67 56.27
CA THR A 13 37.57 -30.52 55.11
C THR A 13 37.84 -29.05 54.78
N SER A 14 38.92 -28.75 54.04
CA SER A 14 39.19 -27.39 53.52
C SER A 14 38.46 -27.08 52.22
N ALA A 15 37.56 -27.95 51.76
CA ALA A 15 36.81 -27.75 50.53
C ALA A 15 35.69 -26.70 50.70
N GLU A 16 35.56 -25.79 49.74
CA GLU A 16 34.46 -24.82 49.67
C GLU A 16 33.12 -25.54 49.41
N LYS A 17 32.07 -25.18 50.15
CA LYS A 17 30.72 -25.72 49.89
C LYS A 17 30.25 -25.30 48.51
N THR A 18 29.73 -26.27 47.75
CA THR A 18 29.11 -25.98 46.46
C THR A 18 27.89 -25.07 46.65
N ARG A 19 27.62 -24.19 45.66
CA ARG A 19 26.44 -23.29 45.73
C ARG A 19 25.15 -24.07 46.02
N GLU A 20 25.02 -25.27 45.45
CA GLU A 20 23.86 -26.13 45.65
C GLU A 20 23.70 -26.60 47.10
N GLU A 21 24.79 -26.94 47.78
CA GLU A 21 24.79 -27.31 49.20
C GLU A 21 24.46 -26.14 50.13
N ILE A 22 24.91 -24.92 49.81
CA ILE A 22 24.57 -23.71 50.57
C ILE A 22 23.05 -23.44 50.50
N TYR A 23 22.46 -23.57 49.31
CA TYR A 23 21.01 -23.42 49.12
C TYR A 23 20.19 -24.59 49.68
N LYS A 24 20.78 -25.78 49.86
CA LYS A 24 20.10 -26.94 50.45
C LYS A 24 20.03 -26.83 51.98
N ASN A 25 21.06 -26.28 52.60
CA ASN A 25 21.17 -26.15 54.06
C ASN A 25 20.56 -24.84 54.62
N ASN A 26 20.35 -23.81 53.79
CA ASN A 26 19.80 -22.52 54.24
C ASN A 26 18.40 -22.25 53.67
N GLU A 27 17.39 -22.31 54.55
CA GLU A 27 15.98 -22.14 54.19
C GLU A 27 15.67 -20.75 53.62
N VAL A 28 16.25 -19.68 54.20
CA VAL A 28 16.03 -18.29 53.76
C VAL A 28 16.52 -18.06 52.32
N LEU A 29 17.69 -18.61 51.98
CA LEU A 29 18.26 -18.49 50.64
C LEU A 29 17.48 -19.30 49.60
N LYS A 30 16.91 -20.45 50.00
CA LYS A 30 16.05 -21.30 49.17
C LYS A 30 14.74 -20.59 48.82
N GLU A 31 14.11 -19.93 49.79
CA GLU A 31 12.89 -19.14 49.57
C GLU A 31 13.14 -17.93 48.67
N LYS A 32 14.24 -17.20 48.89
CA LYS A 32 14.62 -16.07 48.02
C LYS A 32 14.84 -16.49 46.56
N ARG A 33 15.40 -17.70 46.32
CA ARG A 33 15.56 -18.27 44.98
C ARG A 33 14.21 -18.61 44.34
N LYS A 34 13.31 -19.26 45.09
CA LYS A 34 11.95 -19.57 44.64
C LYS A 34 11.19 -18.31 44.26
N TYR A 35 11.24 -17.26 45.08
CA TYR A 35 10.57 -15.98 44.78
C TYR A 35 11.09 -15.35 43.48
N ARG A 36 12.42 -15.33 43.28
CA ARG A 36 13.03 -14.82 42.04
C ARG A 36 12.62 -15.62 40.81
N LEU A 37 12.62 -16.95 40.90
CA LEU A 37 12.19 -17.83 39.81
C LEU A 37 10.71 -17.61 39.49
N ASN A 38 9.84 -17.56 40.50
CA ASN A 38 8.41 -17.29 40.32
C ASN A 38 8.17 -15.91 39.68
N ARG A 39 8.93 -14.88 40.04
CA ARG A 39 8.85 -13.56 39.41
C ARG A 39 9.26 -13.61 37.93
N VAL A 40 10.35 -14.29 37.60
CA VAL A 40 10.81 -14.44 36.20
C VAL A 40 9.78 -15.21 35.38
N THR A 41 9.21 -16.28 35.93
CA THR A 41 8.15 -17.06 35.25
C THR A 41 6.90 -16.22 35.02
N LYS A 42 6.45 -15.44 36.02
CA LYS A 42 5.32 -14.52 35.87
C LYS A 42 5.57 -13.49 34.76
N VAL A 43 6.73 -12.83 34.77
CA VAL A 43 7.11 -11.86 33.72
C VAL A 43 7.15 -12.52 32.34
N LYS A 44 7.71 -13.73 32.22
CA LYS A 44 7.75 -14.46 30.95
C LYS A 44 6.35 -14.73 30.40
N ILE A 45 5.40 -15.10 31.26
CA ILE A 45 4.00 -15.30 30.87
C ILE A 45 3.37 -13.97 30.41
N PHE A 46 3.55 -12.88 31.17
CA PHE A 46 3.05 -11.56 30.77
C PHE A 46 3.61 -11.10 29.42
N VAL A 47 4.92 -11.28 29.19
CA VAL A 47 5.55 -10.94 27.90
C VAL A 47 4.99 -11.81 26.78
N SER A 48 4.73 -13.09 27.02
CA SER A 48 4.10 -13.98 26.04
C SER A 48 2.69 -13.54 25.66
N ILE A 49 1.87 -13.14 26.64
CA ILE A 49 0.53 -12.58 26.38
C ILE A 49 0.64 -11.26 25.60
N LEU A 50 1.55 -10.38 26.01
CA LEU A 50 1.76 -9.10 25.33
C LEU A 50 2.18 -9.31 23.88
N PHE A 51 3.08 -10.26 23.63
CA PHE A 51 3.52 -10.62 22.28
C PHE A 51 2.34 -11.08 21.41
N LEU A 52 1.50 -11.98 21.95
CA LEU A 52 0.31 -12.46 21.23
C LEU A 52 -0.68 -11.33 20.93
N PHE A 53 -0.87 -10.41 21.89
CA PHE A 53 -1.72 -9.24 21.72
C PHE A 53 -1.18 -8.29 20.64
N THR A 54 0.14 -8.04 20.62
CA THR A 54 0.78 -7.20 19.60
C THR A 54 0.65 -7.79 18.20
N LEU A 55 0.74 -9.12 18.06
CA LEU A 55 0.49 -9.81 16.79
C LEU A 55 -0.95 -9.60 16.32
N GLY A 56 -1.94 -9.74 17.21
CA GLY A 56 -3.34 -9.49 16.89
C GLY A 56 -3.59 -8.04 16.45
N PHE A 57 -3.00 -7.08 17.16
CA PHE A 57 -3.10 -5.66 16.82
C PHE A 57 -2.44 -5.34 15.47
N LEU A 58 -1.30 -5.96 15.16
CA LEU A 58 -0.63 -5.79 13.88
C LEU A 58 -1.51 -6.24 12.71
N VAL A 59 -2.19 -7.38 12.86
CA VAL A 59 -3.14 -7.88 11.86
C VAL A 59 -4.30 -6.90 11.68
N ALA A 60 -4.92 -6.45 12.77
CA ALA A 60 -6.00 -5.47 12.73
C ALA A 60 -5.56 -4.14 12.05
N TYR A 61 -4.37 -3.65 12.37
CA TYR A 61 -3.81 -2.45 11.75
C TYR A 61 -3.61 -2.61 10.23
N ARG A 62 -3.09 -3.77 9.79
CA ARG A 62 -2.96 -4.07 8.36
C ARG A 62 -4.32 -4.10 7.66
N TYR A 63 -5.33 -4.72 8.28
CA TYR A 63 -6.69 -4.71 7.74
C TYR A 63 -7.26 -3.29 7.65
N ALA A 64 -7.09 -2.46 8.67
CA ALA A 64 -7.55 -1.08 8.63
C ALA A 64 -6.92 -0.28 7.47
N LEU A 65 -5.61 -0.44 7.23
CA LEU A 65 -4.93 0.17 6.08
C LEU A 65 -5.47 -0.33 4.74
N ILE A 66 -5.71 -1.64 4.62
CA ILE A 66 -6.29 -2.23 3.41
C ILE A 66 -7.69 -1.65 3.17
N THR A 67 -8.51 -1.52 4.21
CA THR A 67 -9.86 -0.94 4.10
C THR A 67 -9.82 0.52 3.64
N ASP A 68 -8.92 1.34 4.18
CA ASP A 68 -8.77 2.74 3.74
C ASP A 68 -8.34 2.83 2.26
N LEU A 69 -7.40 1.96 1.84
CA LEU A 69 -7.00 1.86 0.44
C LEU A 69 -8.15 1.43 -0.46
N ASN A 70 -8.93 0.43 -0.05
CA ASN A 70 -10.12 -0.02 -0.80
C ASN A 70 -11.15 1.10 -0.92
N PHE A 71 -11.35 1.89 0.13
CA PHE A 71 -12.27 3.01 0.10
C PHE A 71 -11.82 4.10 -0.89
N LYS A 72 -10.52 4.41 -0.91
CA LYS A 72 -9.93 5.33 -1.90
C LYS A 72 -10.08 4.79 -3.32
N LEU A 73 -9.82 3.50 -3.51
CA LEU A 73 -9.96 2.82 -4.80
C LEU A 73 -11.42 2.87 -5.29
N TYR A 74 -12.38 2.53 -4.44
CA TYR A 74 -13.80 2.59 -4.74
C TYR A 74 -14.26 4.01 -5.12
N LYS A 75 -13.80 5.04 -4.39
CA LYS A 75 -14.07 6.45 -4.73
C LYS A 75 -13.53 6.82 -6.11
N LEU A 76 -12.32 6.38 -6.43
CA LEU A 76 -11.70 6.66 -7.72
C LEU A 76 -12.42 5.94 -8.86
N GLU A 77 -12.77 4.67 -8.66
CA GLU A 77 -13.54 3.88 -9.62
C GLU A 77 -14.92 4.46 -9.86
N THR A 78 -15.61 4.90 -8.81
CA THR A 78 -16.91 5.59 -8.95
C THR A 78 -16.78 6.89 -9.76
N GLN A 79 -15.72 7.67 -9.54
CA GLN A 79 -15.49 8.89 -10.32
C GLN A 79 -15.18 8.57 -11.78
N TYR A 80 -14.38 7.53 -12.03
CA TYR A 80 -14.05 7.06 -13.36
C TYR A 80 -15.31 6.60 -14.11
N GLU A 81 -16.16 5.78 -13.50
CA GLU A 81 -17.39 5.29 -14.11
C GLU A 81 -18.41 6.43 -14.35
N LYS A 82 -18.47 7.43 -13.45
CA LYS A 82 -19.25 8.65 -13.71
C LYS A 82 -18.76 9.38 -14.96
N LEU A 83 -17.45 9.64 -15.06
CA LEU A 83 -16.88 10.35 -16.20
C LEU A 83 -17.05 9.56 -17.51
N ARG A 84 -16.90 8.24 -17.44
CA ARG A 84 -17.14 7.34 -18.57
C ARG A 84 -18.60 7.36 -19.03
N SER A 85 -19.53 7.33 -18.09
CA SER A 85 -20.96 7.43 -18.35
C SER A 85 -21.33 8.80 -18.97
N GLU A 86 -20.77 9.88 -18.43
CA GLU A 86 -20.93 11.23 -19.00
C GLU A 86 -20.39 11.32 -20.41
N ASN A 87 -19.20 10.77 -20.68
CA ASN A 87 -18.62 10.73 -22.01
C ASN A 87 -19.50 9.96 -23.00
N SER A 88 -19.99 8.78 -22.59
CA SER A 88 -20.92 7.98 -23.40
C SER A 88 -22.21 8.75 -23.70
N ARG A 89 -22.78 9.41 -22.69
CA ARG A 89 -23.99 10.24 -22.86
C ARG A 89 -23.74 11.42 -23.80
N LEU A 90 -22.60 12.11 -23.68
CA LEU A 90 -22.21 13.19 -24.58
C LEU A 90 -22.05 12.68 -26.01
N LYS A 91 -21.43 11.51 -26.21
CA LYS A 91 -21.29 10.89 -27.52
C LYS A 91 -22.65 10.61 -28.16
N VAL A 92 -23.59 10.03 -27.40
CA VAL A 92 -24.97 9.79 -27.87
C VAL A 92 -25.69 11.10 -28.17
N ALA A 93 -25.49 12.15 -27.37
CA ALA A 93 -26.08 13.47 -27.61
C ALA A 93 -25.55 14.08 -28.92
N ILE A 94 -24.23 14.00 -29.15
CA ILE A 94 -23.59 14.46 -30.40
C ILE A 94 -24.15 13.68 -31.60
N GLU A 95 -24.26 12.36 -31.50
CA GLU A 95 -24.84 11.53 -32.58
C GLU A 95 -26.29 11.93 -32.88
N LYS A 96 -27.10 12.21 -31.85
CA LYS A 96 -28.48 12.70 -32.02
C LYS A 96 -28.57 14.12 -32.57
N ASP A 97 -27.65 15.00 -32.19
CA ASP A 97 -27.64 16.39 -32.67
C ASP A 97 -27.05 16.52 -34.07
N THR A 98 -26.15 15.61 -34.44
CA THR A 98 -25.58 15.49 -35.80
C THR A 98 -26.47 14.63 -36.71
N ASP A 99 -27.60 14.11 -36.20
CA ASP A 99 -28.55 13.39 -37.02
C ASP A 99 -29.13 14.31 -38.11
N LEU A 100 -28.99 13.89 -39.36
CA LEU A 100 -29.38 14.65 -40.54
C LEU A 100 -30.86 15.06 -40.47
N SER A 101 -31.71 14.21 -39.90
CA SER A 101 -33.14 14.49 -39.71
C SER A 101 -33.38 15.69 -38.79
N LYS A 102 -32.60 15.79 -37.71
CA LYS A 102 -32.69 16.88 -36.74
C LYS A 102 -32.12 18.18 -37.31
N ILE A 103 -30.99 18.08 -38.01
CA ILE A 103 -30.39 19.21 -38.76
C ILE A 103 -31.39 19.75 -39.78
N LYS A 104 -32.01 18.88 -40.59
CA LYS A 104 -33.02 19.25 -41.58
C LYS A 104 -34.20 19.97 -40.95
N SER A 105 -34.77 19.41 -39.87
CA SER A 105 -35.89 20.02 -39.16
C SER A 105 -35.56 21.41 -38.63
N ILE A 106 -34.37 21.61 -38.03
CA ILE A 106 -33.94 22.93 -37.53
C ILE A 106 -33.72 23.91 -38.68
N ALA A 107 -33.09 23.47 -39.78
CA ALA A 107 -32.86 24.30 -40.96
C ALA A 107 -34.17 24.79 -41.58
N GLU A 108 -35.16 23.91 -41.72
CA GLU A 108 -36.45 24.25 -42.31
C GLU A 108 -37.31 25.11 -41.36
N THR A 109 -37.41 24.74 -40.08
CA THR A 109 -38.35 25.39 -39.15
C THR A 109 -37.81 26.68 -38.53
N LYS A 110 -36.54 26.71 -38.13
CA LYS A 110 -35.95 27.85 -37.42
C LYS A 110 -35.18 28.81 -38.33
N LEU A 111 -34.53 28.27 -39.36
CA LEU A 111 -33.71 29.06 -40.28
C LEU A 111 -34.45 29.39 -41.59
N GLY A 112 -35.65 28.83 -41.81
CA GLY A 112 -36.43 29.05 -43.02
C GLY A 112 -35.75 28.52 -44.29
N MET A 113 -34.80 27.60 -44.16
CA MET A 113 -34.10 27.01 -45.30
C MET A 113 -35.00 26.01 -46.02
N GLN A 114 -34.86 25.91 -47.34
CA GLN A 114 -35.53 24.91 -48.15
C GLN A 114 -34.49 23.98 -48.79
N GLN A 115 -34.88 22.72 -49.01
CA GLN A 115 -34.06 21.77 -49.75
C GLN A 115 -33.75 22.30 -51.16
N PRO A 116 -32.48 22.37 -51.58
CA PRO A 116 -32.09 22.92 -52.87
C PRO A 116 -32.51 22.00 -54.03
N ASP A 117 -32.78 22.61 -55.19
CA ASP A 117 -33.09 21.90 -56.43
C ASP A 117 -31.83 21.29 -57.07
N LYS A 118 -32.02 20.28 -57.95
CA LYS A 118 -30.91 19.53 -58.58
C LYS A 118 -29.86 20.39 -59.27
N TYR A 119 -30.25 21.54 -59.84
CA TYR A 119 -29.34 22.44 -60.55
C TYR A 119 -28.51 23.35 -59.62
N GLN A 120 -28.84 23.41 -58.32
CA GLN A 120 -28.14 24.22 -57.32
C GLN A 120 -27.03 23.44 -56.58
N ILE A 121 -26.80 22.17 -56.94
CA ILE A 121 -25.85 21.27 -56.25
C ILE A 121 -24.50 21.27 -57.00
N VAL A 122 -23.41 21.59 -56.29
CA VAL A 122 -22.03 21.53 -56.80
C VAL A 122 -21.20 20.53 -56.00
N TYR A 123 -20.60 19.55 -56.68
CA TYR A 123 -19.76 18.52 -56.05
C TYR A 123 -18.29 18.96 -55.96
N ILE A 124 -17.75 18.94 -54.74
CA ILE A 124 -16.34 19.26 -54.44
C ILE A 124 -15.63 18.03 -53.88
N ARG A 125 -14.38 17.78 -54.30
CA ARG A 125 -13.54 16.68 -53.79
C ARG A 125 -12.79 17.13 -52.54
N VAL A 126 -12.99 16.43 -51.42
CA VAL A 126 -12.28 16.70 -50.16
C VAL A 126 -10.96 15.90 -50.11
N PRO A 127 -9.79 16.55 -50.00
CA PRO A 127 -8.51 15.87 -49.86
C PRO A 127 -8.39 15.21 -48.47
N LYS A 128 -7.86 13.97 -48.41
CA LYS A 128 -7.79 13.13 -47.19
C LYS A 128 -6.52 13.35 -46.34
N SER A 129 -5.84 14.49 -46.44
CA SER A 129 -4.49 14.68 -45.88
C SER A 129 -4.43 15.03 -44.39
N ASN A 130 -5.52 14.91 -43.62
CA ASN A 130 -5.50 15.20 -42.19
C ASN A 130 -5.41 13.89 -41.41
N PHE A 131 -4.19 13.45 -41.12
CA PHE A 131 -3.93 12.31 -40.23
C PHE A 131 -4.20 12.74 -38.79
N THR A 132 -5.18 12.13 -38.14
CA THR A 132 -5.37 12.21 -36.70
C THR A 132 -4.38 11.26 -36.03
N VAL A 133 -3.31 11.79 -35.42
CA VAL A 133 -2.38 10.96 -34.64
C VAL A 133 -3.14 10.36 -33.46
N THR A 134 -3.29 9.04 -33.43
CA THR A 134 -4.00 8.34 -32.37
C THR A 134 -3.15 8.33 -31.10
N SER A 135 -3.81 8.49 -29.94
CA SER A 135 -3.16 8.56 -28.61
C SER A 135 -2.24 7.36 -28.29
N SER A 136 -2.42 6.22 -28.98
CA SER A 136 -1.56 5.03 -28.90
C SER A 136 -0.09 5.32 -29.19
N ASP A 137 0.18 6.22 -30.14
CA ASP A 137 1.52 6.42 -30.70
C ASP A 137 2.36 7.35 -29.82
N TYR A 138 1.70 8.22 -29.03
CA TYR A 138 2.35 9.00 -27.98
C TYR A 138 2.73 8.15 -26.77
N MET A 139 1.92 7.14 -26.43
CA MET A 139 2.15 6.30 -25.27
C MET A 139 3.28 5.26 -25.46
N SER A 140 3.55 4.84 -26.69
CA SER A 140 4.64 3.90 -27.01
C SER A 140 6.02 4.56 -26.86
N ASN A 141 6.15 5.83 -27.26
CA ASN A 141 7.41 6.57 -27.23
C ASN A 141 7.85 6.87 -25.78
N THR A 142 6.92 7.23 -24.89
CA THR A 142 7.22 7.55 -23.48
C THR A 142 7.55 6.31 -22.64
N ARG A 143 6.92 5.16 -22.91
CA ARG A 143 7.16 3.91 -22.16
C ARG A 143 8.56 3.31 -22.36
N ASN A 144 9.19 3.57 -23.50
CA ASN A 144 10.53 3.06 -23.78
C ASN A 144 11.63 3.83 -23.04
N ASN A 145 11.38 5.08 -22.64
CA ASN A 145 12.40 5.94 -22.02
C ASN A 145 12.45 5.85 -20.48
N ALA A 146 11.33 5.56 -19.80
CA ALA A 146 11.25 5.62 -18.33
C ALA A 146 11.58 4.30 -17.60
N ASN A 147 11.52 3.15 -18.26
CA ASN A 147 11.44 1.87 -17.54
C ASN A 147 12.79 1.17 -17.26
N LYS A 148 13.90 1.63 -17.83
CA LYS A 148 15.20 0.93 -17.66
C LYS A 148 16.13 1.52 -16.59
N THR A 149 15.99 2.79 -16.23
CA THR A 149 16.95 3.50 -15.36
C THR A 149 16.51 3.62 -13.90
N ASP A 150 15.20 3.69 -13.64
CA ASP A 150 14.71 4.12 -12.33
C ASP A 150 14.54 2.94 -11.34
N LEU A 151 14.28 1.73 -11.82
CA LEU A 151 14.04 0.57 -10.95
C LEU A 151 15.31 0.09 -10.23
N PHE A 152 16.46 0.06 -10.92
CA PHE A 152 17.73 -0.32 -10.32
C PHE A 152 18.25 0.75 -9.34
N ALA A 153 18.05 2.03 -9.65
CA ALA A 153 18.44 3.14 -8.78
C ALA A 153 17.69 3.11 -7.43
N VAL A 154 16.39 2.81 -7.44
CA VAL A 154 15.58 2.69 -6.22
C VAL A 154 16.02 1.49 -5.37
N ILE A 155 16.35 0.36 -6.00
CA ILE A 155 16.83 -0.84 -5.30
C ILE A 155 18.21 -0.60 -4.67
N LEU A 156 19.14 0.03 -5.40
CA LEU A 156 20.47 0.38 -4.85
C LEU A 156 20.38 1.34 -3.67
N ASN A 157 19.50 2.35 -3.74
CA ASN A 157 19.34 3.33 -2.67
C ASN A 157 18.75 2.66 -1.40
N LYS A 158 17.75 1.79 -1.56
CA LYS A 158 17.16 1.04 -0.43
C LYS A 158 18.15 0.05 0.20
N ALA A 159 19.00 -0.61 -0.59
CA ALA A 159 20.03 -1.51 -0.07
C ALA A 159 21.11 -0.78 0.76
N GLY A 160 21.51 0.43 0.35
CA GLY A 160 22.45 1.25 1.10
C GLY A 160 21.96 1.66 2.49
N ILE A 161 20.65 1.93 2.63
CA ILE A 161 20.02 2.29 3.91
C ILE A 161 20.03 1.10 4.89
N ILE A 162 19.82 -0.13 4.39
CA ILE A 162 19.82 -1.35 5.21
C ILE A 162 21.22 -1.64 5.76
N ARG A 163 22.26 -1.44 4.94
CA ARG A 163 23.66 -1.62 5.38
C ARG A 163 24.03 -0.62 6.49
N LYS A 164 23.60 0.63 6.38
CA LYS A 164 23.87 1.69 7.38
C LYS A 164 23.14 1.47 8.72
N LEU A 165 22.14 0.61 8.75
CA LEU A 165 21.40 0.21 9.97
C LEU A 165 22.00 -1.02 10.66
N LEU A 166 22.98 -1.68 10.03
CA LEU A 166 23.60 -2.92 10.53
C LEU A 166 25.08 -2.73 10.92
N GLU A 167 25.61 -1.51 10.78
CA GLU A 167 26.95 -1.06 11.20
C GLU A 167 26.79 -0.11 12.40
#